data_AF-A0A502TQG9-F1
#
_entry.id   AF-A0A502TQG9-F1
#
_cell.length_a   1.000
_cell.length_b   1.000
_cell.length_c   1.000
_cell.angle_alpha   90.00
_cell.angle_beta   90.00
_cell.angle_gamma   90.00
#
_symmetry.space_group_name_H-M   'P 1'
#
loop_
_entity.id
_entity.type
_entity.pdbx_description
1 polymer ?
#
loop_
_entity_poly.entity_id
_entity_poly.type
_entity_poly.pdbx_seq_one_letter_code
_entity_poly.pdbx_strand_id
1 'polypeptide(L)'
;MPRLWNLPVNWRESYSVTLTLKTEPITSRSRREQRRAWRQTPRKQISHLVTCPKERYLLLAQHMSAGQGGEFYVPDMSLVIYTTSAAPVTGDRLTVEEAPFWAVAGTKAILMTPGLFVLKTISSVDGSDIVFEEMFDEAWLPGAKIVPALLSHVQTQVDSRAIGSSVVELTVLIDVEPGTEVVETPDLPTTVFNGREVFELKPNWAEPLGLTFVSGRETVDYDMGRTADFLPSAFPEEQIKAAYLGRGLEEIKAIRHFFLRMMGQQDEFYMPTWMRDIVPKNALTSAGTTMTVAGTDFAAAYNDTVHKAIAVFLNDGTVRYRKVSSLAVAGSDSVITCVGTWGSNIPLTSIRMVSWMPVWRLLSDGLVLEFLTQSVAQTTLSMKTLEDLAGD
;
A
#
# COMPACT_ATOMS: atom_id res chain seq x y z
N MET A 1 -9.16 -32.97 0.45
CA MET A 1 -8.20 -32.41 1.44
C MET A 1 -7.22 -31.54 0.68
N PRO A 2 -6.99 -30.29 1.11
CA PRO A 2 -6.07 -29.39 0.43
C PRO A 2 -4.65 -29.96 0.47
N ARG A 3 -3.92 -29.81 -0.64
CA ARG A 3 -2.55 -30.35 -0.76
C ARG A 3 -1.52 -29.28 -0.48
N LEU A 4 -0.32 -29.68 -0.06
CA LEU A 4 0.79 -28.76 0.11
C LEU A 4 1.36 -28.33 -1.26
N TRP A 5 1.47 -27.03 -1.49
CA TRP A 5 2.23 -26.49 -2.60
C TRP A 5 3.73 -26.61 -2.33
N ASN A 6 4.40 -27.51 -3.05
CA ASN A 6 5.81 -27.84 -2.84
C ASN A 6 6.74 -27.36 -3.96
N LEU A 7 6.32 -26.35 -4.70
CA LEU A 7 7.11 -25.77 -5.78
C LEU A 7 7.77 -24.46 -5.33
N PRO A 8 9.10 -24.32 -5.46
CA PRO A 8 9.80 -23.14 -5.01
C PRO A 8 9.54 -21.94 -5.95
N VAL A 9 9.46 -20.75 -5.35
CA VAL A 9 9.40 -19.48 -6.09
C VAL A 9 10.72 -19.22 -6.80
N ASN A 10 10.66 -18.82 -8.06
CA ASN A 10 11.80 -18.30 -8.82
C ASN A 10 11.82 -16.77 -8.76
N TRP A 11 12.79 -16.23 -8.01
CA TRP A 11 13.01 -14.79 -7.80
C TRP A 11 13.65 -14.06 -8.98
N ARG A 12 13.82 -14.71 -10.15
CA ARG A 12 14.20 -14.01 -11.39
C ARG A 12 13.15 -12.96 -11.77
N GLU A 13 11.89 -13.24 -11.47
CA GLU A 13 10.77 -12.31 -11.59
C GLU A 13 10.23 -11.96 -10.21
N SER A 14 9.53 -10.83 -10.09
CA SER A 14 8.97 -10.40 -8.81
C SER A 14 7.86 -11.33 -8.34
N TYR A 15 7.78 -11.50 -7.03
CA TYR A 15 6.64 -12.16 -6.38
C TYR A 15 5.59 -11.10 -6.08
N SER A 16 4.46 -11.14 -6.77
CA SER A 16 3.40 -10.13 -6.66
C SER A 16 2.30 -10.56 -5.71
N VAL A 17 1.98 -9.70 -4.75
CA VAL A 17 0.84 -9.83 -3.83
C VAL A 17 -0.13 -8.70 -4.12
N THR A 18 -1.33 -9.04 -4.59
CA THR A 18 -2.40 -8.09 -4.86
C THR A 18 -3.47 -8.19 -3.78
N LEU A 19 -3.75 -7.07 -3.11
CA LEU A 19 -4.83 -6.91 -2.14
C LEU A 19 -5.95 -6.07 -2.77
N THR A 20 -7.15 -6.65 -2.87
CA THR A 20 -8.30 -6.01 -3.51
C THR A 20 -9.46 -5.84 -2.55
N LEU A 21 -9.75 -4.59 -2.19
CA LEU A 21 -10.96 -4.17 -1.50
C LEU A 21 -12.10 -3.97 -2.51
N LYS A 22 -13.28 -3.62 -2.00
CA LYS A 22 -14.40 -3.26 -2.86
C LYS A 22 -15.13 -2.09 -2.23
N THR A 23 -15.08 -0.95 -2.87
CA THR A 23 -15.77 0.26 -2.47
C THR A 23 -16.69 0.71 -3.58
N GLU A 24 -17.72 1.46 -3.20
CA GLU A 24 -18.65 2.09 -4.11
C GLU A 24 -18.64 3.60 -3.86
N PRO A 25 -18.02 4.39 -4.74
CA PRO A 25 -18.14 5.84 -4.73
C PRO A 25 -19.39 6.27 -5.48
N ILE A 26 -20.30 6.94 -4.79
CA ILE A 26 -21.49 7.60 -5.37
C ILE A 26 -21.15 9.07 -5.52
N THR A 27 -21.04 9.55 -6.75
CA THR A 27 -20.67 10.93 -7.05
C THR A 27 -21.88 11.75 -7.46
N SER A 28 -22.00 12.96 -6.89
CA SER A 28 -23.00 13.94 -7.28
C SER A 28 -22.53 14.76 -8.48
N ARG A 29 -23.44 15.53 -9.09
CA ARG A 29 -23.09 16.43 -10.21
C ARG A 29 -22.04 17.49 -9.82
N SER A 30 -22.05 17.95 -8.57
CA SER A 30 -21.02 18.86 -8.02
C SER A 30 -19.74 18.15 -7.59
N ARG A 31 -19.57 16.86 -7.95
CA ARG A 31 -18.44 15.99 -7.60
C ARG A 31 -18.22 15.72 -6.11
N ARG A 32 -19.19 16.04 -5.26
CA ARG A 32 -19.18 15.54 -3.88
C ARG A 32 -19.49 14.06 -3.88
N GLU A 33 -18.75 13.30 -3.09
CA GLU A 33 -18.81 11.84 -3.10
C GLU A 33 -19.28 11.30 -1.75
N GLN A 34 -20.20 10.33 -1.78
CA GLN A 34 -20.46 9.44 -0.66
C GLN A 34 -19.83 8.09 -0.97
N ARG A 35 -19.16 7.48 0.00
CA ARG A 35 -18.36 6.27 -0.22
C ARG A 35 -18.74 5.19 0.78
N ARG A 36 -18.89 3.95 0.29
CA ARG A 36 -19.18 2.78 1.13
C ARG A 36 -18.22 1.65 0.80
N ALA A 37 -17.57 1.08 1.81
CA ALA A 37 -16.86 -0.18 1.65
C ALA A 37 -17.83 -1.37 1.77
N TRP A 38 -17.72 -2.29 0.81
CA TRP A 38 -18.45 -3.55 0.77
C TRP A 38 -17.68 -4.70 1.41
N ARG A 39 -16.35 -4.55 1.55
CA ARG A 39 -15.45 -5.54 2.15
C ARG A 39 -14.73 -4.93 3.33
N GLN A 40 -14.71 -5.65 4.46
CA GLN A 40 -13.89 -5.30 5.61
C GLN A 40 -12.46 -5.87 5.49
N THR A 41 -12.32 -7.02 4.84
CA THR A 41 -11.03 -7.66 4.58
C THR A 41 -10.77 -7.69 3.07
N PRO A 42 -9.54 -7.35 2.62
CA PRO A 42 -9.19 -7.44 1.22
C PRO A 42 -9.20 -8.90 0.76
N ARG A 43 -9.48 -9.11 -0.53
CA ARG A 43 -9.14 -10.38 -1.18
C ARG A 43 -7.68 -10.34 -1.57
N LYS A 44 -7.00 -11.47 -1.43
CA LYS A 44 -5.57 -11.60 -1.72
C LYS A 44 -5.36 -12.51 -2.92
N GLN A 45 -4.51 -12.07 -3.82
CA GLN A 45 -4.08 -12.83 -4.98
C GLN A 45 -2.56 -12.81 -5.04
N ILE A 46 -1.96 -13.95 -5.33
CA ILE A 46 -0.51 -14.12 -5.41
C ILE A 46 -0.15 -14.55 -6.82
N SER A 47 0.82 -13.88 -7.42
CA SER A 47 1.35 -14.23 -8.74
C SER A 47 2.86 -14.34 -8.67
N HIS A 48 3.41 -15.43 -9.19
CA HIS A 48 4.86 -15.61 -9.26
C HIS A 48 5.29 -16.63 -10.30
N LEU A 49 6.56 -16.53 -10.69
CA LEU A 49 7.24 -17.52 -11.50
C LEU A 49 7.70 -18.69 -10.62
N VAL A 50 7.52 -19.90 -11.13
CA VAL A 50 8.03 -21.14 -10.54
C VAL A 50 8.93 -21.82 -11.55
N THR A 51 10.08 -22.33 -11.08
CA THR A 51 10.94 -23.21 -11.86
C THR A 51 11.10 -24.51 -11.12
N CYS A 52 10.74 -25.62 -11.78
CA CYS A 52 10.79 -26.92 -11.14
C CYS A 52 11.30 -28.02 -12.09
N PRO A 53 11.84 -29.11 -11.53
CA PRO A 53 12.11 -30.31 -12.30
C PRO A 53 10.84 -30.88 -12.92
N LYS A 54 10.96 -31.49 -14.09
CA LYS A 54 9.84 -32.06 -14.84
C LYS A 54 9.02 -33.06 -14.01
N GLU A 55 9.65 -33.82 -13.12
CA GLU A 55 8.96 -34.76 -12.23
C GLU A 55 7.95 -34.06 -11.31
N ARG A 56 8.33 -32.94 -10.69
CA ARG A 56 7.42 -32.14 -9.85
C ARG A 56 6.30 -31.49 -10.69
N TYR A 57 6.64 -31.04 -11.90
CA TYR A 57 5.64 -30.54 -12.85
C TYR A 57 4.62 -31.63 -13.24
N LEU A 58 5.05 -32.87 -13.47
CA LEU A 58 4.14 -33.97 -13.82
C LEU A 58 3.18 -34.29 -12.67
N LEU A 59 3.63 -34.22 -11.42
CA LEU A 59 2.75 -34.35 -10.25
C LEU A 59 1.70 -33.24 -10.21
N LEU A 60 2.11 -31.98 -10.43
CA LEU A 60 1.17 -30.85 -10.54
C LEU A 60 0.17 -31.07 -11.68
N ALA A 61 0.64 -31.45 -12.87
CA ALA A 61 -0.21 -31.69 -14.04
C ALA A 61 -1.19 -32.85 -13.79
N GLN A 62 -0.77 -33.90 -13.08
CA GLN A 62 -1.64 -34.99 -12.65
C GLN A 62 -2.72 -34.48 -11.69
N HIS A 63 -2.37 -33.59 -10.76
CA HIS A 63 -3.35 -32.99 -9.84
C HIS A 63 -4.36 -32.11 -10.56
N MET A 64 -3.90 -31.26 -11.49
CA MET A 64 -4.78 -30.40 -12.28
C MET A 64 -5.71 -31.20 -13.21
N SER A 65 -5.18 -32.24 -13.88
CA SER A 65 -5.97 -33.08 -14.82
C SER A 65 -6.97 -34.01 -14.14
N ALA A 66 -6.73 -34.41 -12.89
CA ALA A 66 -7.65 -35.27 -12.13
C ALA A 66 -8.95 -34.57 -11.73
N GLY A 67 -9.19 -33.31 -12.13
CA GLY A 67 -10.37 -32.54 -11.77
C GLY A 67 -10.50 -32.32 -10.26
N GLN A 68 -9.43 -32.55 -9.50
CA GLN A 68 -9.36 -32.29 -8.07
C GLN A 68 -9.18 -30.80 -7.89
N GLY A 69 -10.33 -30.10 -7.87
CA GLY A 69 -10.44 -28.66 -7.76
C GLY A 69 -9.50 -28.08 -6.71
N GLY A 70 -8.45 -27.43 -7.21
CA GLY A 70 -8.07 -26.08 -6.86
C GLY A 70 -7.29 -25.88 -5.57
N GLU A 71 -7.62 -26.60 -4.49
CA GLU A 71 -7.21 -26.20 -3.15
C GLU A 71 -5.80 -26.66 -2.77
N PHE A 72 -4.90 -25.69 -2.65
CA PHE A 72 -3.56 -25.86 -2.15
C PHE A 72 -3.31 -25.00 -0.92
N TYR A 73 -2.54 -25.52 0.02
CA TYR A 73 -1.84 -24.71 1.01
C TYR A 73 -0.59 -24.13 0.35
N VAL A 74 -0.66 -22.84 0.04
CA VAL A 74 0.38 -22.10 -0.66
C VAL A 74 1.21 -21.30 0.35
N PRO A 75 2.54 -21.34 0.28
CA PRO A 75 3.38 -20.52 1.12
C PRO A 75 3.30 -19.04 0.72
N ASP A 76 2.99 -18.18 1.68
CA ASP A 76 3.14 -16.74 1.48
C ASP A 76 4.59 -16.31 1.73
N MET A 77 5.32 -16.05 0.64
CA MET A 77 6.72 -15.63 0.72
C MET A 77 6.89 -14.18 1.17
N SER A 78 5.82 -13.38 1.18
CA SER A 78 5.87 -11.99 1.65
C SER A 78 5.96 -11.86 3.17
N LEU A 79 5.62 -12.94 3.90
CA LEU A 79 5.54 -12.98 5.36
C LEU A 79 6.51 -13.99 5.98
N VAL A 80 7.66 -14.20 5.33
CA VAL A 80 8.67 -15.16 5.77
C VAL A 80 9.35 -14.73 7.06
N ILE A 81 9.48 -15.66 8.00
CA ILE A 81 10.31 -15.53 9.20
C ILE A 81 11.36 -16.64 9.23
N TYR A 82 12.40 -16.45 10.02
CA TYR A 82 13.52 -17.38 10.14
C TYR A 82 13.65 -17.90 11.56
N THR A 83 14.02 -19.18 11.67
CA THR A 83 14.38 -19.80 12.96
C THR A 83 15.71 -19.27 13.46
N THR A 84 15.81 -18.99 14.75
CA THR A 84 17.04 -18.49 15.39
C THR A 84 17.81 -19.60 16.09
N SER A 85 17.11 -20.67 16.52
CA SER A 85 17.66 -21.82 17.22
C SER A 85 17.41 -23.12 16.45
N ALA A 86 18.19 -24.16 16.76
CA ALA A 86 17.97 -25.49 16.21
C ALA A 86 16.85 -26.19 16.98
N ALA A 87 15.96 -26.88 16.28
CA ALA A 87 14.97 -27.76 16.91
C ALA A 87 15.29 -29.23 16.57
N PRO A 88 15.31 -30.12 17.58
CA PRO A 88 15.60 -31.53 17.38
C PRO A 88 14.42 -32.25 16.71
N VAL A 89 14.71 -33.44 16.17
CA VAL A 89 13.67 -34.42 15.82
C VAL A 89 12.82 -34.71 17.06
N THR A 90 11.53 -34.94 16.88
CA THR A 90 10.50 -35.08 17.94
C THR A 90 10.26 -33.83 18.79
N GLY A 91 10.94 -32.72 18.52
CA GLY A 91 10.60 -31.42 19.10
C GLY A 91 9.27 -30.89 18.55
N ASP A 92 8.72 -29.89 19.21
CA ASP A 92 7.45 -29.24 18.86
C ASP A 92 7.55 -27.70 18.89
N ARG A 93 8.74 -27.14 19.19
CA ARG A 93 8.97 -25.69 19.30
C ARG A 93 10.00 -25.21 18.29
N LEU A 94 9.71 -24.07 17.66
CA LEU A 94 10.68 -23.29 16.89
C LEU A 94 10.80 -21.89 17.49
N THR A 95 12.02 -21.48 17.81
CA THR A 95 12.31 -20.11 18.26
C THR A 95 12.55 -19.21 17.06
N VAL A 96 11.91 -18.06 17.04
CA VAL A 96 12.10 -16.98 16.06
C VAL A 96 12.62 -15.73 16.76
N GLU A 97 12.91 -14.66 16.01
CA GLU A 97 13.30 -13.38 16.61
C GLU A 97 12.08 -12.69 17.25
N GLU A 98 11.04 -12.48 16.44
CA GLU A 98 9.76 -11.92 16.84
C GLU A 98 8.63 -12.73 16.20
N ALA A 99 7.60 -13.06 16.98
CA ALA A 99 6.44 -13.78 16.47
C ALA A 99 5.57 -12.86 15.60
N PRO A 100 5.28 -13.22 14.34
CA PRO A 100 4.49 -12.38 13.45
C PRO A 100 2.99 -12.45 13.79
N PHE A 101 2.22 -11.46 13.32
CA PHE A 101 0.77 -11.35 13.59
C PHE A 101 -0.06 -12.57 13.16
N TRP A 102 0.42 -13.33 12.17
CA TRP A 102 -0.29 -14.50 11.65
C TRP A 102 -0.03 -15.77 12.47
N ALA A 103 0.99 -15.78 13.33
CA ALA A 103 1.32 -16.90 14.21
C ALA A 103 0.33 -16.94 15.38
N VAL A 104 -0.84 -17.53 15.13
CA VAL A 104 -1.93 -17.70 16.10
C VAL A 104 -2.30 -19.17 16.17
N ALA A 105 -2.80 -19.61 17.32
CA ALA A 105 -3.30 -20.97 17.52
C ALA A 105 -4.33 -21.37 16.43
N GLY A 106 -4.18 -22.56 15.86
CA GLY A 106 -5.00 -23.09 14.77
C GLY A 106 -4.54 -22.69 13.36
N THR A 107 -3.63 -21.73 13.22
CA THR A 107 -3.08 -21.34 11.91
C THR A 107 -2.10 -22.42 11.41
N LYS A 108 -2.18 -22.74 10.11
CA LYS A 108 -1.22 -23.65 9.47
C LYS A 108 -0.01 -22.87 8.97
N ALA A 109 1.17 -23.43 9.18
CA ALA A 109 2.43 -22.88 8.68
C ALA A 109 3.16 -23.93 7.84
N ILE A 110 3.90 -23.46 6.83
CA ILE A 110 4.79 -24.29 6.04
C ILE A 110 6.22 -24.03 6.51
N LEU A 111 6.88 -25.09 6.96
CA LEU A 111 8.28 -25.10 7.29
C LEU A 111 9.08 -25.47 6.05
N MET A 112 10.12 -24.69 5.75
CA MET A 112 10.86 -24.81 4.50
C MET A 112 12.38 -24.84 4.73
N THR A 113 13.01 -25.86 4.18
CA THR A 113 14.45 -25.95 3.95
C THR A 113 14.70 -26.26 2.48
N PRO A 114 15.93 -26.10 1.96
CA PRO A 114 16.22 -26.38 0.55
C PRO A 114 15.78 -27.81 0.15
N GLY A 115 14.70 -27.90 -0.63
CA GLY A 115 14.15 -29.16 -1.15
C GLY A 115 13.02 -29.79 -0.36
N LEU A 116 12.79 -29.38 0.90
CA LEU A 116 11.78 -29.94 1.81
C LEU A 116 10.75 -28.88 2.22
N PHE A 117 9.48 -29.25 2.14
CA PHE A 117 8.33 -28.45 2.54
C PHE A 117 7.47 -29.31 3.46
N VAL A 118 7.20 -28.84 4.67
CA VAL A 118 6.41 -29.57 5.67
C VAL A 118 5.29 -28.65 6.17
N LEU A 119 4.05 -29.13 6.11
CA LEU A 119 2.90 -28.44 6.66
C LEU A 119 2.72 -28.85 8.13
N LYS A 120 2.64 -27.89 9.05
CA LYS A 120 2.37 -28.11 10.47
C LYS A 120 1.33 -27.10 10.98
N THR A 121 0.62 -27.44 12.04
CA THR A 121 -0.40 -26.57 12.66
C THR A 121 0.16 -25.93 13.92
N ILE A 122 -0.03 -24.63 14.10
CA ILE A 122 0.42 -23.90 15.30
C ILE A 122 -0.56 -24.17 16.44
N SER A 123 -0.07 -24.67 17.57
CA SER A 123 -0.84 -24.88 18.79
C SER A 123 -0.93 -23.60 19.61
N SER A 124 0.20 -22.91 19.81
CA SER A 124 0.27 -21.69 20.61
C SER A 124 1.56 -20.92 20.33
N VAL A 125 1.61 -19.66 20.74
CA VAL A 125 2.82 -18.83 20.69
C VAL A 125 3.15 -18.37 22.11
N ASP A 126 4.39 -18.61 22.52
CA ASP A 126 4.94 -18.27 23.84
C ASP A 126 6.12 -17.30 23.65
N GLY A 127 5.81 -16.00 23.57
CA GLY A 127 6.79 -14.97 23.23
C GLY A 127 7.38 -15.18 21.84
N SER A 128 8.67 -15.53 21.77
CA SER A 128 9.40 -15.80 20.53
C SER A 128 9.39 -17.29 20.13
N ASP A 129 8.77 -18.17 20.92
CA ASP A 129 8.64 -19.59 20.59
C ASP A 129 7.27 -19.90 19.97
N ILE A 130 7.29 -20.49 18.78
CA ILE A 130 6.10 -21.01 18.10
C ILE A 130 6.01 -22.50 18.41
N VAL A 131 4.92 -22.92 19.07
CA VAL A 131 4.64 -24.31 19.45
C VAL A 131 3.69 -24.92 18.43
N PHE A 132 4.02 -26.10 17.92
CA PHE A 132 3.23 -26.83 16.92
C PHE A 132 2.45 -27.98 17.57
N GLU A 133 1.30 -28.33 16.98
CA GLU A 133 0.49 -29.46 17.45
C GLU A 133 1.17 -30.81 17.18
N GLU A 134 1.84 -30.92 16.03
CA GLU A 134 2.53 -32.14 15.62
C GLU A 134 4.04 -32.05 15.88
N MET A 135 4.63 -33.13 16.39
CA MET A 135 6.10 -33.25 16.55
C MET A 135 6.82 -33.21 15.19
N PHE A 136 8.09 -32.79 15.20
CA PHE A 136 8.92 -32.75 14.00
C PHE A 136 9.47 -34.13 13.64
N ASP A 137 9.33 -34.50 12.38
CA ASP A 137 9.88 -35.74 11.81
C ASP A 137 11.36 -35.55 11.44
N GLU A 138 11.77 -34.32 11.13
CA GLU A 138 13.13 -33.91 10.83
C GLU A 138 13.68 -32.88 11.84
N ALA A 139 15.00 -32.76 11.92
CA ALA A 139 15.64 -31.69 12.68
C ALA A 139 15.63 -30.39 11.87
N TRP A 140 15.31 -29.28 12.52
CA TRP A 140 15.31 -27.95 11.92
C TRP A 140 16.55 -27.18 12.39
N LEU A 141 17.36 -26.73 11.44
CA LEU A 141 18.54 -25.92 11.72
C LEU A 141 18.16 -24.43 11.80
N PRO A 142 18.97 -23.60 12.50
CA PRO A 142 18.82 -22.15 12.45
C PRO A 142 18.84 -21.64 11.02
N GLY A 143 17.99 -20.67 10.70
CA GLY A 143 17.81 -20.11 9.36
C GLY A 143 16.82 -20.87 8.48
N ALA A 144 16.16 -21.92 8.98
CA ALA A 144 15.00 -22.50 8.31
C ALA A 144 13.86 -21.47 8.21
N LYS A 145 13.15 -21.49 7.09
CA LYS A 145 12.05 -20.56 6.79
C LYS A 145 10.74 -21.08 7.34
N ILE A 146 9.98 -20.20 7.97
CA ILE A 146 8.60 -20.45 8.39
C ILE A 146 7.73 -19.42 7.66
N VAL A 147 6.67 -19.88 7.00
CA VAL A 147 5.72 -19.03 6.26
C VAL A 147 4.29 -19.46 6.59
N PRO A 148 3.30 -18.54 6.57
CA PRO A 148 1.91 -18.94 6.74
C PRO A 148 1.44 -19.75 5.53
N ALA A 149 0.63 -20.78 5.80
CA ALA A 149 0.03 -21.63 4.79
C ALA A 149 -1.33 -21.08 4.39
N LEU A 150 -1.41 -20.46 3.20
CA LEU A 150 -2.64 -19.88 2.70
C LEU A 150 -3.46 -20.93 1.97
N LEU A 151 -4.69 -21.19 2.43
CA LEU A 151 -5.64 -21.99 1.66
C LEU A 151 -6.03 -21.22 0.40
N SER A 152 -5.72 -21.75 -0.76
CA SER A 152 -5.82 -21.02 -2.02
C SER A 152 -6.24 -21.91 -3.16
N HIS A 153 -6.84 -21.31 -4.18
CA HIS A 153 -7.14 -21.93 -5.46
C HIS A 153 -6.12 -21.52 -6.51
N VAL A 154 -5.52 -22.50 -7.18
CA VAL A 154 -4.73 -22.24 -8.39
C VAL A 154 -5.70 -22.00 -9.56
N GLN A 155 -5.46 -20.98 -10.37
CA GLN A 155 -6.33 -20.70 -11.50
C GLN A 155 -6.41 -21.86 -12.49
N THR A 156 -7.57 -21.97 -13.14
CA THR A 156 -7.91 -23.06 -14.06
C THR A 156 -6.96 -23.15 -15.26
N GLN A 157 -6.32 -22.05 -15.64
CA GLN A 157 -5.30 -22.00 -16.67
C GLN A 157 -3.94 -21.71 -16.03
N VAL A 158 -2.97 -22.58 -16.31
CA VAL A 158 -1.57 -22.41 -15.93
C VAL A 158 -0.73 -22.55 -17.19
N ASP A 159 -0.15 -21.45 -17.64
CA ASP A 159 0.77 -21.45 -18.77
C ASP A 159 2.14 -21.96 -18.29
N SER A 160 2.67 -22.95 -19.00
CA SER A 160 3.96 -23.55 -18.69
C SER A 160 4.85 -23.63 -19.93
N ARG A 161 6.15 -23.46 -19.71
CA ARG A 161 7.18 -23.49 -20.73
C ARG A 161 8.28 -24.44 -20.31
N ALA A 162 8.51 -25.49 -21.11
CA ALA A 162 9.69 -26.31 -20.96
C ALA A 162 10.92 -25.54 -21.46
N ILE A 163 11.88 -25.27 -20.58
CA ILE A 163 13.16 -24.62 -20.94
C ILE A 163 14.16 -25.68 -21.39
N GLY A 164 14.04 -26.90 -20.87
CA GLY A 164 14.82 -28.07 -21.28
C GLY A 164 14.02 -29.36 -21.10
N SER A 165 14.65 -30.50 -21.37
CA SER A 165 14.00 -31.81 -21.25
C SER A 165 13.62 -32.18 -19.81
N SER A 166 14.31 -31.59 -18.82
CA SER A 166 14.16 -31.87 -17.38
C SER A 166 13.68 -30.68 -16.55
N VAL A 167 13.54 -29.48 -17.12
CA VAL A 167 13.20 -28.24 -16.39
C VAL A 167 12.03 -27.53 -17.06
N VAL A 168 11.04 -27.17 -16.24
CA VAL A 168 9.83 -26.45 -16.66
C VAL A 168 9.69 -25.18 -15.84
N GLU A 169 9.38 -24.08 -16.52
CA GLU A 169 8.95 -22.82 -15.91
C GLU A 169 7.44 -22.69 -16.05
N LEU A 170 6.77 -22.20 -15.02
CA LEU A 170 5.34 -21.91 -15.04
C LEU A 170 5.06 -20.61 -14.27
N THR A 171 4.16 -19.80 -14.80
CA THR A 171 3.65 -18.63 -14.09
C THR A 171 2.34 -19.03 -13.43
N VAL A 172 2.28 -18.89 -12.11
CA VAL A 172 1.14 -19.35 -11.33
C VAL A 172 0.43 -18.15 -10.74
N LEU A 173 -0.87 -18.09 -10.99
CA LEU A 173 -1.79 -17.16 -10.36
C LEU A 173 -2.66 -17.91 -9.35
N ILE A 174 -2.65 -17.42 -8.12
CA ILE A 174 -3.20 -18.09 -6.95
C ILE A 174 -4.18 -17.15 -6.27
N ASP A 175 -5.43 -17.57 -6.20
CA ASP A 175 -6.50 -16.83 -5.53
C ASP A 175 -6.66 -17.39 -4.11
N VAL A 176 -6.36 -16.58 -3.09
CA VAL A 176 -6.47 -17.00 -1.69
C VAL A 176 -7.94 -17.04 -1.28
N GLU A 177 -8.35 -18.11 -0.59
CA GLU A 177 -9.71 -18.27 -0.07
C GLU A 177 -10.02 -17.15 0.94
N PRO A 178 -11.03 -16.30 0.69
CA PRO A 178 -11.34 -15.20 1.59
C PRO A 178 -11.78 -15.70 2.97
N GLY A 179 -11.24 -15.11 4.04
CA GLY A 179 -11.63 -15.41 5.42
C GLY A 179 -10.89 -16.57 6.08
N THR A 180 -9.99 -17.26 5.37
CA THR A 180 -9.13 -18.30 5.96
C THR A 180 -7.82 -17.75 6.51
N GLU A 181 -7.42 -16.54 6.09
CA GLU A 181 -6.23 -15.86 6.59
C GLU A 181 -6.53 -15.14 7.92
N VAL A 182 -5.53 -15.10 8.81
CA VAL A 182 -5.59 -14.28 10.02
C VAL A 182 -5.65 -12.81 9.60
N VAL A 183 -6.69 -12.12 10.02
CA VAL A 183 -6.89 -10.71 9.67
C VAL A 183 -5.79 -9.86 10.30
N GLU A 184 -4.99 -9.22 9.45
CA GLU A 184 -4.00 -8.25 9.90
C GLU A 184 -4.69 -7.02 10.47
N THR A 185 -4.37 -6.68 11.73
CA THR A 185 -4.84 -5.44 12.34
C THR A 185 -3.82 -4.35 12.00
N PRO A 186 -4.21 -3.27 11.30
CA PRO A 186 -3.29 -2.21 10.98
C PRO A 186 -2.88 -1.43 12.24
N ASP A 187 -1.61 -1.05 12.29
CA ASP A 187 -1.05 -0.18 13.32
C ASP A 187 -1.74 1.19 13.30
N LEU A 188 -1.73 1.91 14.42
CA LEU A 188 -2.31 3.26 14.49
C LEU A 188 -1.54 4.23 13.58
N PRO A 189 -2.21 5.27 13.04
CA PRO A 189 -1.56 6.26 12.21
C PRO A 189 -0.49 7.01 13.01
N THR A 190 0.70 7.17 12.42
CA THR A 190 1.82 7.90 13.05
C THR A 190 1.46 9.37 13.29
N THR A 191 0.77 9.99 12.33
CA THR A 191 0.44 11.41 12.34
C THR A 191 -1.02 11.63 11.95
N VAL A 192 -1.73 12.40 12.78
CA VAL A 192 -3.10 12.84 12.51
C VAL A 192 -3.13 14.37 12.48
N PHE A 193 -3.74 14.93 11.44
CA PHE A 193 -3.89 16.37 11.24
C PHE A 193 -5.36 16.69 10.93
N ASN A 194 -5.97 17.58 11.72
CA ASN A 194 -7.39 17.92 11.64
C ASN A 194 -8.33 16.69 11.64
N GLY A 195 -8.02 15.67 12.42
CA GLY A 195 -8.83 14.45 12.51
C GLY A 195 -8.64 13.45 11.36
N ARG A 196 -7.80 13.75 10.36
CA ARG A 196 -7.45 12.85 9.25
C ARG A 196 -6.00 12.40 9.34
N GLU A 197 -5.71 11.20 8.85
CA GLU A 197 -4.34 10.69 8.77
C GLU A 197 -3.49 11.51 7.77
N VAL A 198 -2.20 11.67 8.05
CA VAL A 198 -1.23 12.24 7.11
C VAL A 198 -0.35 11.14 6.53
N PHE A 199 -0.35 11.00 5.20
CA PHE A 199 0.55 10.10 4.49
C PHE A 199 1.91 10.76 4.25
N GLU A 200 2.88 10.46 5.12
CA GLU A 200 4.21 11.08 5.15
C GLU A 200 5.27 10.35 4.31
N LEU A 201 4.94 9.17 3.78
CA LEU A 201 5.87 8.37 3.01
C LEU A 201 6.23 9.08 1.70
N LYS A 202 7.51 9.45 1.59
CA LYS A 202 8.02 10.17 0.43
C LYS A 202 8.08 9.25 -0.81
N PRO A 203 7.57 9.68 -1.97
CA PRO A 203 7.72 8.94 -3.21
C PRO A 203 9.18 8.91 -3.68
N ASN A 204 9.54 7.86 -4.43
CA ASN A 204 10.85 7.77 -5.03
C ASN A 204 10.89 8.56 -6.34
N TRP A 205 11.79 9.53 -6.44
CA TRP A 205 11.98 10.37 -7.64
C TRP A 205 12.83 9.69 -8.74
N ALA A 206 13.25 8.45 -8.54
CA ALA A 206 13.83 7.63 -9.60
C ALA A 206 12.83 7.43 -10.76
N GLU A 207 11.54 7.36 -10.45
CA GLU A 207 10.46 7.51 -11.42
C GLU A 207 9.77 8.87 -11.22
N PRO A 208 9.46 9.60 -12.30
CA PRO A 208 8.76 10.85 -12.17
C PRO A 208 7.32 10.64 -11.67
N LEU A 209 6.81 11.62 -10.92
CA LEU A 209 5.40 11.63 -10.51
C LEU A 209 4.52 11.83 -11.75
N GLY A 210 3.52 10.96 -11.91
CA GLY A 210 2.49 11.14 -12.93
C GLY A 210 1.45 12.13 -12.42
N LEU A 211 1.34 13.29 -13.06
CA LEU A 211 0.36 14.32 -12.72
C LEU A 211 -0.71 14.37 -13.80
N THR A 212 -1.98 14.33 -13.40
CA THR A 212 -3.11 14.39 -14.34
C THR A 212 -4.19 15.30 -13.79
N PHE A 213 -4.68 16.23 -14.62
CA PHE A 213 -5.79 17.11 -14.28
C PHE A 213 -7.04 16.66 -15.00
N VAL A 214 -8.10 16.38 -14.24
CA VAL A 214 -9.40 15.95 -14.77
C VAL A 214 -10.42 17.07 -14.55
N SER A 215 -10.63 17.84 -15.62
CA SER A 215 -11.70 18.84 -15.68
C SER A 215 -13.05 18.16 -15.92
N GLY A 216 -14.08 18.55 -15.17
CA GLY A 216 -15.43 18.00 -15.30
C GLY A 216 -16.25 18.64 -16.39
N ARG A 217 -15.64 18.96 -17.54
CA ARG A 217 -16.37 19.58 -18.64
C ARG A 217 -17.37 18.59 -19.23
N GLU A 218 -18.65 18.97 -19.18
CA GLU A 218 -19.73 18.31 -19.88
C GLU A 218 -20.01 19.10 -21.16
N THR A 219 -19.73 18.51 -22.32
CA THR A 219 -20.12 19.10 -23.61
C THR A 219 -21.42 18.47 -24.07
N VAL A 220 -22.45 19.29 -24.24
CA VAL A 220 -23.72 18.89 -24.84
C VAL A 220 -23.67 19.31 -26.31
N ASP A 221 -23.57 18.31 -27.18
CA ASP A 221 -23.69 18.48 -28.62
C ASP A 221 -24.98 17.79 -29.09
N TYR A 222 -25.75 18.49 -29.92
CA TYR A 222 -26.97 17.98 -30.54
C TYR A 222 -26.74 17.54 -31.98
N ASP A 223 -25.48 17.45 -32.42
CA ASP A 223 -25.02 17.14 -33.79
C ASP A 223 -25.57 18.10 -34.87
N MET A 224 -26.21 19.19 -34.44
CA MET A 224 -26.75 20.27 -35.25
C MET A 224 -26.64 21.59 -34.48
N GLY A 225 -25.92 22.57 -35.03
CA GLY A 225 -25.83 23.92 -34.46
C GLY A 225 -24.69 24.11 -33.44
N ARG A 226 -24.94 24.89 -32.38
CA ARG A 226 -23.94 25.27 -31.38
C ARG A 226 -23.86 24.23 -30.26
N THR A 227 -22.65 23.92 -29.81
CA THR A 227 -22.41 23.14 -28.60
C THR A 227 -22.58 24.00 -27.35
N ALA A 228 -22.97 23.37 -26.24
CA ALA A 228 -23.01 24.00 -24.92
C ALA A 228 -22.09 23.25 -23.96
N ASP A 229 -21.16 23.96 -23.35
CA ASP A 229 -20.25 23.40 -22.35
C ASP A 229 -20.69 23.79 -20.94
N PHE A 230 -20.76 22.82 -20.04
CA PHE A 230 -21.02 23.01 -18.62
C PHE A 230 -19.81 22.58 -17.79
N LEU A 231 -19.50 23.35 -16.75
CA LEU A 231 -18.50 23.03 -15.74
C LEU A 231 -19.22 22.93 -14.38
N PRO A 232 -19.87 21.79 -14.09
CA PRO A 232 -20.64 21.60 -12.87
C PRO A 232 -19.78 21.54 -11.59
N SER A 233 -18.48 21.27 -11.72
CA SER A 233 -17.52 21.35 -10.60
C SER A 233 -16.76 22.67 -10.63
N ALA A 234 -16.64 23.32 -9.48
CA ALA A 234 -15.85 24.53 -9.31
C ALA A 234 -14.33 24.28 -9.30
N PHE A 235 -13.90 23.03 -9.13
CA PHE A 235 -12.49 22.65 -9.06
C PHE A 235 -12.16 21.44 -9.96
N PRO A 236 -10.96 21.40 -10.58
CA PRO A 236 -10.45 20.22 -11.26
C PRO A 236 -9.98 19.18 -10.24
N GLU A 237 -10.10 17.89 -10.58
CA GLU A 237 -9.49 16.82 -9.80
C GLU A 237 -8.03 16.67 -10.26
N GLU A 238 -7.09 16.72 -9.32
CA GLU A 238 -5.69 16.40 -9.56
C GLU A 238 -5.46 14.95 -9.16
N GLN A 239 -4.81 14.20 -10.04
CA GLN A 239 -4.40 12.83 -9.78
C GLN A 239 -2.89 12.73 -9.75
N ILE A 240 -2.36 12.11 -8.70
CA ILE A 240 -0.93 11.80 -8.56
C ILE A 240 -0.75 10.29 -8.61
N LYS A 241 0.13 9.85 -9.50
CA LYS A 241 0.67 8.49 -9.52
C LYS A 241 2.11 8.52 -9.03
N ALA A 242 2.38 7.80 -7.95
CA ALA A 242 3.65 7.80 -7.24
C ALA A 242 4.20 6.38 -7.07
N ALA A 243 5.48 6.20 -7.40
CA ALA A 243 6.20 4.94 -7.21
C ALA A 243 6.97 4.92 -5.88
N TYR A 244 6.89 3.79 -5.18
CA TYR A 244 7.61 3.51 -3.94
C TYR A 244 8.50 2.28 -4.20
N LEU A 245 9.71 2.54 -4.67
CA LEU A 245 10.66 1.51 -5.09
C LEU A 245 11.63 1.12 -3.96
N GLY A 246 12.03 -0.15 -3.92
CA GLY A 246 13.15 -0.62 -3.10
C GLY A 246 12.92 -0.52 -1.59
N ARG A 247 11.67 -0.68 -1.15
CA ARG A 247 11.25 -0.49 0.24
C ARG A 247 11.50 -1.76 1.05
N GLY A 248 12.05 -1.60 2.25
CA GLY A 248 12.22 -2.69 3.21
C GLY A 248 10.89 -3.18 3.77
N LEU A 249 10.91 -4.29 4.50
CA LEU A 249 9.70 -4.91 5.06
C LEU A 249 8.88 -3.97 5.94
N GLU A 250 9.52 -3.18 6.81
CA GLU A 250 8.81 -2.22 7.68
C GLU A 250 8.12 -1.10 6.89
N GLU A 251 8.77 -0.55 5.86
CA GLU A 251 8.16 0.50 5.02
C GLU A 251 7.00 -0.06 4.19
N ILE A 252 7.12 -1.30 3.69
CA ILE A 252 6.04 -1.99 2.97
C ILE A 252 4.88 -2.33 3.89
N LYS A 253 5.17 -2.78 5.12
CA LYS A 253 4.16 -2.99 6.16
C LYS A 253 3.41 -1.69 6.44
N ALA A 254 4.12 -0.56 6.58
CA ALA A 254 3.49 0.75 6.77
C ALA A 254 2.57 1.15 5.59
N ILE A 255 2.99 0.92 4.33
CA ILE A 255 2.14 1.17 3.15
C ILE A 255 0.92 0.26 3.14
N ARG A 256 1.10 -1.04 3.44
CA ARG A 256 0.00 -2.00 3.50
C ARG A 256 -0.99 -1.64 4.61
N HIS A 257 -0.50 -1.29 5.80
CA HIS A 257 -1.33 -0.86 6.92
C HIS A 257 -2.09 0.43 6.62
N PHE A 258 -1.44 1.39 5.98
CA PHE A 258 -2.09 2.60 5.47
C PHE A 258 -3.24 2.26 4.52
N PHE A 259 -3.01 1.37 3.55
CA PHE A 259 -4.04 0.92 2.62
C PHE A 259 -5.23 0.23 3.31
N LEU A 260 -4.95 -0.59 4.33
CA LEU A 260 -5.98 -1.24 5.15
C LEU A 260 -6.79 -0.22 5.97
N ARG A 261 -6.14 0.79 6.56
CA ARG A 261 -6.84 1.87 7.29
C ARG A 261 -7.76 2.67 6.37
N MET A 262 -7.29 3.00 5.17
CA MET A 262 -8.08 3.78 4.20
C MET A 262 -9.25 2.99 3.59
N MET A 263 -9.30 1.67 3.81
CA MET A 263 -10.33 0.79 3.27
C MET A 263 -10.49 0.94 1.74
N GLY A 264 -9.37 1.08 1.02
CA GLY A 264 -9.34 1.27 -0.43
C GLY A 264 -9.71 2.71 -0.78
N GLN A 265 -10.72 2.92 -1.63
CA GLN A 265 -11.15 4.28 -1.99
C GLN A 265 -12.09 4.93 -0.97
N GLN A 266 -12.41 4.26 0.16
CA GLN A 266 -13.45 4.71 1.08
C GLN A 266 -13.03 5.96 1.86
N ASP A 267 -11.88 5.92 2.52
CA ASP A 267 -11.45 6.97 3.42
C ASP A 267 -10.63 8.06 2.71
N GLU A 268 -10.28 9.11 3.45
CA GLU A 268 -9.53 10.25 2.96
C GLU A 268 -8.41 10.63 3.92
N PHE A 269 -7.35 11.19 3.36
CA PHE A 269 -6.13 11.49 4.09
C PHE A 269 -5.47 12.74 3.54
N TYR A 270 -4.65 13.38 4.36
CA TYR A 270 -3.78 14.45 3.91
C TYR A 270 -2.51 13.87 3.33
N MET A 271 -2.06 14.41 2.20
CA MET A 271 -0.77 14.08 1.64
C MET A 271 -0.18 15.34 0.99
N PRO A 272 1.11 15.64 1.22
CA PRO A 272 1.77 16.69 0.47
C PRO A 272 1.85 16.31 -1.01
N THR A 273 1.77 17.29 -1.90
CA THR A 273 2.05 17.11 -3.35
C THR A 273 3.48 16.63 -3.62
N TRP A 274 4.36 16.70 -2.60
CA TRP A 274 5.80 16.46 -2.66
C TRP A 274 6.55 17.40 -3.61
N MET A 275 5.91 18.49 -4.03
CA MET A 275 6.45 19.50 -4.91
C MET A 275 6.67 20.82 -4.18
N ARG A 276 7.59 21.64 -4.69
CA ARG A 276 7.85 22.97 -4.14
C ARG A 276 6.83 23.96 -4.70
N ASP A 277 5.60 23.84 -4.23
CA ASP A 277 4.46 24.64 -4.71
C ASP A 277 4.52 26.07 -4.21
N ILE A 278 5.04 26.26 -2.99
CA ILE A 278 5.05 27.55 -2.29
C ILE A 278 6.50 27.94 -1.98
N VAL A 279 6.85 29.16 -2.34
CA VAL A 279 8.16 29.76 -2.01
C VAL A 279 7.92 30.95 -1.08
N PRO A 280 8.18 30.80 0.23
CA PRO A 280 8.04 31.89 1.18
C PRO A 280 9.01 33.04 0.86
N LYS A 281 8.48 34.27 0.82
CA LYS A 281 9.28 35.49 0.60
C LYS A 281 10.00 35.95 1.87
N ASN A 282 9.40 35.71 3.03
CA ASN A 282 9.88 36.15 4.34
C ASN A 282 10.00 34.97 5.31
N ALA A 283 10.90 35.08 6.28
CA ALA A 283 11.02 34.11 7.37
C ALA A 283 9.71 34.05 8.18
N LEU A 284 9.38 32.85 8.67
CA LEU A 284 8.20 32.64 9.50
C LEU A 284 8.57 32.93 10.95
N THR A 285 7.75 33.73 11.64
CA THR A 285 8.00 34.11 13.03
C THR A 285 7.20 33.24 13.98
N SER A 286 7.71 33.02 15.20
CA SER A 286 7.10 32.14 16.19
C SER A 286 5.66 32.53 16.55
N ALA A 287 5.39 33.84 16.63
CA ALA A 287 4.06 34.41 16.88
C ALA A 287 3.28 34.70 15.59
N GLY A 288 3.91 34.59 14.42
CA GLY A 288 3.28 34.82 13.14
C GLY A 288 2.29 33.71 12.79
N THR A 289 1.21 34.10 12.12
CA THR A 289 0.23 33.19 11.52
C THR A 289 0.25 33.26 10.00
N THR A 290 1.06 34.13 9.41
CA THR A 290 1.05 34.41 7.98
C THR A 290 2.31 33.91 7.29
N MET A 291 2.18 33.65 5.99
CA MET A 291 3.27 33.36 5.07
C MET A 291 3.06 34.21 3.81
N THR A 292 4.05 35.00 3.44
CA THR A 292 3.99 35.85 2.24
C THR A 292 4.63 35.13 1.05
N VAL A 293 3.97 35.19 -0.10
CA VAL A 293 4.43 34.65 -1.39
C VAL A 293 4.46 35.79 -2.41
N ALA A 294 5.47 35.80 -3.27
CA ALA A 294 5.60 36.84 -4.28
C ALA A 294 4.48 36.76 -5.34
N GLY A 295 3.97 37.92 -5.76
CA GLY A 295 2.97 38.04 -6.83
C GLY A 295 1.52 37.92 -6.34
N THR A 296 0.60 38.48 -7.14
CA THR A 296 -0.85 38.51 -6.84
C THR A 296 -1.60 37.31 -7.42
N ASP A 297 -1.06 36.71 -8.48
CA ASP A 297 -1.70 35.60 -9.20
C ASP A 297 -1.84 34.35 -8.35
N PHE A 298 -0.93 34.16 -7.38
CA PHE A 298 -0.98 33.05 -6.44
C PHE A 298 -2.28 33.05 -5.63
N ALA A 299 -2.68 34.21 -5.09
CA ALA A 299 -3.95 34.32 -4.37
C ALA A 299 -5.16 34.07 -5.27
N ALA A 300 -5.12 34.50 -6.53
CA ALA A 300 -6.21 34.28 -7.47
C ALA A 300 -6.33 32.80 -7.88
N ALA A 301 -5.21 32.10 -8.05
CA ALA A 301 -5.17 30.71 -8.51
C ALA A 301 -5.60 29.71 -7.43
N TYR A 302 -5.22 29.93 -6.17
CA TYR A 302 -5.39 28.96 -5.07
C TYR A 302 -6.47 29.35 -4.05
N ASN A 303 -7.29 30.36 -4.35
CA ASN A 303 -8.46 30.67 -3.52
C ASN A 303 -9.62 29.73 -3.83
N ASP A 304 -9.39 28.43 -3.65
CA ASP A 304 -10.34 27.35 -3.90
C ASP A 304 -10.69 26.58 -2.61
N THR A 305 -11.43 25.48 -2.75
CA THR A 305 -11.87 24.63 -1.64
C THR A 305 -10.97 23.42 -1.40
N VAL A 306 -9.90 23.24 -2.17
CA VAL A 306 -8.99 22.08 -2.13
C VAL A 306 -7.69 22.42 -1.40
N HIS A 307 -7.11 23.59 -1.67
CA HIS A 307 -5.83 24.04 -1.12
C HIS A 307 -5.98 24.67 0.28
N LYS A 308 -6.44 23.86 1.24
CA LYS A 308 -6.74 24.30 2.61
C LYS A 308 -5.73 23.86 3.67
N ALA A 309 -4.65 23.17 3.29
CA ALA A 309 -3.56 22.87 4.19
C ALA A 309 -2.19 22.85 3.49
N ILE A 310 -1.14 23.09 4.26
CA ILE A 310 0.25 23.16 3.78
C ILE A 310 1.17 22.33 4.69
N ALA A 311 2.21 21.78 4.08
CA ALA A 311 3.30 21.10 4.76
C ALA A 311 4.62 21.85 4.51
N VAL A 312 5.25 22.32 5.59
CA VAL A 312 6.56 22.98 5.55
C VAL A 312 7.61 21.97 5.96
N PHE A 313 8.47 21.58 5.02
CA PHE A 313 9.61 20.69 5.25
C PHE A 313 10.85 21.50 5.56
N LEU A 314 11.46 21.23 6.71
CA LEU A 314 12.72 21.86 7.12
C LEU A 314 13.93 21.00 6.72
N ASN A 315 15.10 21.63 6.66
CA ASN A 315 16.36 20.95 6.34
C ASN A 315 16.79 19.95 7.43
N ASP A 316 16.30 20.10 8.66
CA ASP A 316 16.54 19.18 9.77
C ASP A 316 15.66 17.91 9.74
N GLY A 317 14.74 17.82 8.77
CA GLY A 317 13.79 16.72 8.63
C GLY A 317 12.46 16.94 9.34
N THR A 318 12.32 17.99 10.15
CA THR A 318 11.06 18.34 10.80
C THR A 318 10.04 18.82 9.77
N VAL A 319 8.80 18.34 9.90
CA VAL A 319 7.67 18.80 9.09
C VAL A 319 6.68 19.58 9.97
N ARG A 320 6.20 20.71 9.46
CA ARG A 320 5.16 21.52 10.12
C ARG A 320 3.93 21.59 9.24
N TYR A 321 2.83 21.04 9.73
CA TYR A 321 1.52 21.09 9.09
C TYR A 321 0.72 22.30 9.58
N ARG A 322 0.08 23.04 8.67
CA ARG A 322 -0.80 24.15 9.00
C ARG A 322 -2.03 24.16 8.11
N LYS A 323 -3.18 24.48 8.71
CA LYS A 323 -4.43 24.69 7.97
C LYS A 323 -4.44 26.12 7.47
N VAL A 324 -4.80 26.34 6.22
CA VAL A 324 -4.98 27.66 5.62
C VAL A 324 -6.38 28.15 5.95
N SER A 325 -6.46 29.29 6.61
CA SER A 325 -7.70 29.98 6.96
C SER A 325 -8.18 30.88 5.82
N SER A 326 -7.27 31.63 5.20
CA SER A 326 -7.58 32.54 4.11
C SER A 326 -6.35 32.80 3.25
N LEU A 327 -6.62 33.22 2.02
CA LEU A 327 -5.62 33.64 1.05
C LEU A 327 -6.05 35.00 0.51
N ALA A 328 -5.19 36.01 0.62
CA ALA A 328 -5.53 37.37 0.22
C ALA A 328 -4.33 38.07 -0.45
N VAL A 329 -4.61 39.04 -1.32
CA VAL A 329 -3.59 39.92 -1.88
C VAL A 329 -3.29 41.04 -0.89
N ALA A 330 -2.01 41.28 -0.60
CA ALA A 330 -1.53 42.40 0.19
C ALA A 330 -0.41 43.13 -0.57
N GLY A 331 -0.73 44.30 -1.14
CA GLY A 331 0.19 45.04 -2.00
C GLY A 331 0.49 44.28 -3.30
N SER A 332 1.77 43.99 -3.57
CA SER A 332 2.22 43.23 -4.74
C SER A 332 2.36 41.72 -4.49
N ASP A 333 2.03 41.26 -3.28
CA ASP A 333 2.28 39.91 -2.82
C ASP A 333 0.96 39.22 -2.40
N SER A 334 0.99 37.89 -2.34
CA SER A 334 -0.07 37.07 -1.78
C SER A 334 0.27 36.66 -0.35
N VAL A 335 -0.70 36.71 0.54
CA VAL A 335 -0.54 36.36 1.96
C VAL A 335 -1.44 35.17 2.30
N ILE A 336 -0.81 34.07 2.68
CA ILE A 336 -1.45 32.88 3.23
C ILE A 336 -1.60 33.11 4.74
N THR A 337 -2.82 33.06 5.25
CA THR A 337 -3.08 33.12 6.70
C THR A 337 -3.39 31.71 7.20
N CYS A 338 -2.58 31.21 8.12
CA CYS A 338 -2.72 29.89 8.71
C CYS A 338 -3.51 29.93 10.03
N VAL A 339 -4.17 28.82 10.35
CA VAL A 339 -4.76 28.59 11.67
C VAL A 339 -3.64 28.26 12.65
N GLY A 340 -3.48 29.09 13.67
CA GLY A 340 -2.45 28.95 14.70
C GLY A 340 -1.09 29.53 14.28
N THR A 341 -0.25 29.77 15.27
CA THR A 341 1.09 30.34 15.06
C THR A 341 2.10 29.29 14.62
N TRP A 342 3.25 29.69 14.08
CA TRP A 342 4.33 28.76 13.72
C TRP A 342 5.03 28.12 14.92
N GLY A 343 4.97 28.78 16.09
CA GLY A 343 5.51 28.26 17.36
C GLY A 343 7.04 28.34 17.49
N SER A 344 7.75 28.52 16.38
CA SER A 344 9.19 28.78 16.35
C SER A 344 9.54 29.75 15.22
N ASN A 345 10.68 30.44 15.34
CA ASN A 345 11.22 31.23 14.24
C ASN A 345 11.84 30.28 13.22
N ILE A 346 11.33 30.29 12.00
CA ILE A 346 11.80 29.45 10.88
C ILE A 346 12.44 30.37 9.85
N PRO A 347 13.78 30.46 9.81
CA PRO A 347 14.46 31.26 8.79
C PRO A 347 14.26 30.65 7.41
N LEU A 348 14.23 31.48 6.37
CA LEU A 348 14.05 31.03 4.98
C LEU A 348 15.07 29.96 4.56
N THR A 349 16.31 30.09 5.04
CA THR A 349 17.41 29.15 4.75
C THR A 349 17.22 27.78 5.40
N SER A 350 16.34 27.66 6.40
CA SER A 350 15.99 26.37 7.01
C SER A 350 14.87 25.64 6.28
N ILE A 351 14.13 26.34 5.41
CA ILE A 351 13.00 25.77 4.66
C ILE A 351 13.54 25.05 3.43
N ARG A 352 13.31 23.74 3.38
CA ARG A 352 13.68 22.90 2.23
C ARG A 352 12.65 23.03 1.11
N MET A 353 11.39 22.94 1.49
CA MET A 353 10.25 22.87 0.59
C MET A 353 8.97 23.23 1.35
N VAL A 354 8.04 23.90 0.68
CA VAL A 354 6.67 24.03 1.14
C VAL A 354 5.78 23.47 0.05
N SER A 355 4.95 22.51 0.43
CA SER A 355 4.02 21.83 -0.46
C SER A 355 2.59 22.12 -0.02
N TRP A 356 1.68 22.18 -0.99
CA TRP A 356 0.27 22.00 -0.68
C TRP A 356 0.05 20.61 -0.11
N MET A 357 -0.90 20.51 0.81
CA MET A 357 -1.32 19.27 1.41
C MET A 357 -2.85 19.18 1.30
N PRO A 358 -3.40 19.01 0.09
CA PRO A 358 -4.84 18.84 -0.06
C PRO A 358 -5.27 17.49 0.53
N VAL A 359 -6.58 17.30 0.62
CA VAL A 359 -7.16 16.02 0.99
C VAL A 359 -7.14 15.13 -0.24
N TRP A 360 -6.72 13.88 -0.06
CA TRP A 360 -6.64 12.87 -1.10
C TRP A 360 -7.48 11.66 -0.72
N ARG A 361 -7.82 10.87 -1.73
CA ARG A 361 -8.19 9.48 -1.58
C ARG A 361 -7.45 8.61 -2.56
N LEU A 362 -7.39 7.31 -2.27
CA LEU A 362 -6.91 6.33 -3.25
C LEU A 362 -7.86 6.30 -4.46
N LEU A 363 -7.27 6.14 -5.64
CA LEU A 363 -7.99 6.04 -6.91
C LEU A 363 -8.40 4.59 -7.23
N SER A 364 -7.76 3.62 -6.59
CA SER A 364 -7.96 2.18 -6.81
C SER A 364 -8.27 1.47 -5.49
N ASP A 365 -9.10 0.42 -5.58
CA ASP A 365 -9.32 -0.53 -4.48
C ASP A 365 -8.29 -1.67 -4.47
N GLY A 366 -7.35 -1.67 -5.41
CA GLY A 366 -6.28 -2.65 -5.52
C GLY A 366 -4.94 -2.05 -5.09
N LEU A 367 -4.25 -2.73 -4.17
CA LEU A 367 -2.85 -2.51 -3.86
C LEU A 367 -2.04 -3.70 -4.39
N VAL A 368 -1.02 -3.41 -5.20
CA VAL A 368 -0.08 -4.42 -5.70
C VAL A 368 1.27 -4.20 -5.04
N LEU A 369 1.78 -5.24 -4.35
CA LEU A 369 3.09 -5.28 -3.74
C LEU A 369 3.96 -6.26 -4.53
N GLU A 370 5.02 -5.76 -5.16
CA GLU A 370 5.94 -6.58 -5.95
C GLU A 370 7.23 -6.79 -5.16
N PHE A 371 7.44 -8.00 -4.67
CA PHE A 371 8.64 -8.39 -3.94
C PHE A 371 9.73 -8.78 -4.93
N LEU A 372 10.78 -7.97 -5.03
CA LEU A 372 11.97 -8.25 -5.84
C LEU A 372 12.85 -9.31 -5.17
N THR A 373 12.88 -9.27 -3.84
CA THR A 373 13.50 -10.28 -2.98
C THR A 373 12.57 -10.54 -1.80
N GLN A 374 12.95 -11.46 -0.91
CA GLN A 374 12.19 -11.74 0.30
C GLN A 374 12.13 -10.56 1.30
N SER A 375 12.97 -9.54 1.13
CA SER A 375 13.06 -8.39 2.06
C SER A 375 12.81 -7.04 1.42
N VAL A 376 12.77 -6.97 0.09
CA VAL A 376 12.64 -5.72 -0.67
C VAL A 376 11.46 -5.82 -1.62
N ALA A 377 10.54 -4.86 -1.50
CA ALA A 377 9.40 -4.77 -2.40
C ALA A 377 9.24 -3.36 -2.98
N GLN A 378 8.40 -3.27 -4.00
CA GLN A 378 8.01 -2.03 -4.65
C GLN A 378 6.50 -1.99 -4.86
N THR A 379 5.96 -0.78 -4.92
CA THR A 379 4.53 -0.57 -5.18
C THR A 379 4.30 0.78 -5.83
N THR A 380 3.16 0.92 -6.48
CA THR A 380 2.70 2.18 -7.07
C THR A 380 1.33 2.51 -6.50
N LEU A 381 1.18 3.74 -6.00
CA LEU A 381 -0.11 4.25 -5.54
C LEU A 381 -0.59 5.35 -6.49
N SER A 382 -1.88 5.34 -6.76
CA SER A 382 -2.56 6.40 -7.48
C SER A 382 -3.61 7.02 -6.57
N MET A 383 -3.59 8.35 -6.48
CA MET A 383 -4.44 9.11 -5.58
C MET A 383 -5.09 10.25 -6.36
N LYS A 384 -6.22 10.74 -5.87
CA LYS A 384 -6.85 11.94 -6.40
C LYS A 384 -7.29 12.90 -5.30
N THR A 385 -7.28 14.19 -5.61
CA THR A 385 -7.69 15.24 -4.68
C THR A 385 -9.19 15.25 -4.44
N LEU A 386 -9.57 15.70 -3.25
CA LEU A 386 -10.94 15.95 -2.81
C LEU A 386 -11.07 17.39 -2.30
N GLU A 387 -12.32 17.87 -2.24
CA GLU A 387 -12.66 19.11 -1.54
C GLU A 387 -12.39 18.94 -0.03
N ASP A 388 -11.68 19.89 0.60
CA ASP A 388 -11.45 19.88 2.04
C ASP A 388 -12.69 20.42 2.77
N LEU A 389 -13.71 19.56 2.85
CA LEU A 389 -14.89 19.80 3.67
C LEU A 389 -14.53 19.64 5.15
N ALA A 390 -15.13 20.46 6.02
CA ALA A 390 -15.05 20.25 7.46
C ALA A 390 -15.59 18.84 7.75
N GLY A 391 -14.75 17.97 8.31
CA GLY A 391 -15.21 16.70 8.84
C GLY A 391 -16.21 16.97 9.96
N ASP A 392 -17.36 16.31 9.90
CA ASP A 392 -18.31 16.24 11.01
C ASP A 392 -17.71 15.52 12.23
#